data_AF-A0A7Y3LV20-F1
#
_entry.id   AF-A0A7Y3LV20-F1
#
_cell.length_a   1.000
_cell.length_b   1.000
_cell.length_c   1.000
_cell.angle_alpha   90.00
_cell.angle_beta   90.00
_cell.angle_gamma   90.00
#
_symmetry.space_group_name_H-M   'P 1'
#
loop_
_entity.id
_entity.type
_entity.pdbx_description
1 polymer ?
#
loop_
_entity_poly.entity_id
_entity_poly.type
_entity_poly.pdbx_seq_one_letter_code
_entity_poly.pdbx_strand_id
1 'polypeptide(L)'
;MARRPQPRHITLGGRDAVALTMEEYEQLIASRRQIGGQSARVRVLALQAKRTEQFLEELETLIAADADVDSLRRAIAELVRRHRDADS
;
A
#
# COMPACT_ATOMS: atom_id res chain seq x y z
N MET A 1 18.04 19.55 -1.03
CA MET A 1 16.80 19.51 -0.23
C MET A 1 15.74 20.30 -0.98
N ALA A 2 14.59 19.70 -1.30
CA ALA A 2 13.51 20.42 -1.98
C ALA A 2 13.01 21.55 -1.07
N ARG A 3 13.09 22.80 -1.53
CA ARG A 3 12.52 23.94 -0.78
C ARG A 3 11.01 23.75 -0.72
N ARG A 4 10.41 24.06 0.43
CA ARG A 4 8.95 24.09 0.54
C ARG A 4 8.46 25.25 -0.33
N PRO A 5 7.43 25.06 -1.19
CA PRO A 5 6.83 26.18 -1.90
C PRO A 5 6.34 27.21 -0.87
N GLN A 6 6.47 28.51 -1.18
CA GLN A 6 5.97 29.59 -0.33
C GLN A 6 4.68 30.14 -0.94
N PRO A 7 3.51 29.57 -0.60
CA PRO A 7 2.26 29.95 -1.23
C PRO A 7 1.91 31.40 -0.86
N ARG A 8 1.62 32.23 -1.87
CA ARG A 8 1.12 33.59 -1.69
C ARG A 8 -0.37 33.59 -1.92
N HIS A 9 -1.15 33.92 -0.90
CA HIS A 9 -2.59 34.03 -1.03
C HIS A 9 -2.96 35.28 -1.82
N ILE A 10 -3.85 35.12 -2.80
CA ILE A 10 -4.37 36.16 -3.66
C ILE A 10 -5.88 35.99 -3.81
N THR A 11 -6.58 37.06 -4.21
CA THR A 11 -7.99 36.99 -4.60
C THR A 11 -8.09 37.19 -6.11
N LEU A 12 -8.62 36.19 -6.83
CA LEU A 12 -8.80 36.22 -8.27
C LEU A 12 -10.30 36.20 -8.59
N GLY A 13 -10.85 37.31 -9.09
CA GLY A 13 -12.28 37.40 -9.42
C GLY A 13 -13.21 37.12 -8.23
N GLY A 14 -12.81 37.55 -7.02
CA GLY A 14 -13.57 37.31 -5.78
C GLY A 14 -13.42 35.92 -5.17
N ARG A 15 -12.55 35.06 -5.71
CA ARG A 15 -12.23 33.74 -5.14
C ARG A 15 -10.82 33.72 -4.58
N ASP A 16 -10.64 33.08 -3.44
CA ASP A 16 -9.32 32.86 -2.86
C ASP A 16 -8.52 31.87 -3.72
N ALA A 17 -7.29 32.26 -4.04
CA ALA A 17 -6.36 31.49 -4.82
C ALA A 17 -4.93 31.59 -4.24
N VAL A 18 -4.06 30.68 -4.67
CA VAL A 18 -2.65 30.68 -4.30
C VAL A 18 -1.82 30.91 -5.56
N ALA A 19 -1.00 31.94 -5.54
CA ALA A 19 0.00 32.19 -6.56
C ALA A 19 1.30 31.46 -6.21
N LEU A 20 1.83 30.71 -7.18
CA LEU A 20 3.15 30.09 -7.14
C LEU A 20 3.94 30.57 -8.34
N THR A 21 5.26 30.67 -8.20
CA THR A 21 6.15 30.77 -9.37
C THR A 21 6.12 29.46 -10.17
N MET A 22 6.56 29.50 -11.42
CA MET A 22 6.62 28.29 -12.26
C MET A 22 7.50 27.20 -11.62
N GLU A 23 8.64 27.60 -11.05
CA GLU A 23 9.56 26.67 -10.36
C GLU A 23 8.88 26.00 -9.15
N GLU A 24 8.17 26.78 -8.32
CA GLU A 24 7.44 26.24 -7.17
C GLU A 24 6.29 25.31 -7.59
N TYR A 25 5.60 25.63 -8.70
CA TYR A 25 4.57 24.77 -9.26
C TYR A 25 5.14 23.43 -9.75
N GLU A 26 6.25 23.45 -10.49
CA GLU A 26 6.93 22.23 -10.95
C GLU A 26 7.40 21.36 -9.77
N GLN A 27 7.99 21.98 -8.75
CA GLN A 27 8.40 21.29 -7.52
C GLN A 27 7.19 20.67 -6.79
N LEU A 28 6.07 21.39 -6.72
CA LEU A 28 4.84 20.88 -6.11
C LEU A 28 4.28 19.67 -6.86
N ILE A 29 4.25 19.73 -8.21
CA ILE A 29 3.80 18.61 -9.04
C ILE A 29 4.72 17.40 -8.91
N ALA A 30 6.04 17.61 -8.89
CA ALA A 30 7.02 16.55 -8.67
C ALA A 30 6.84 15.90 -7.29
N SER A 31 6.70 16.71 -6.23
CA SER A 31 6.44 16.24 -4.87
C SER A 31 5.14 15.45 -4.79
N ARG A 32 4.04 15.94 -5.39
CA ARG A 32 2.75 15.24 -5.45
C ARG A 32 2.88 13.88 -6.15
N ARG A 33 3.61 13.80 -7.26
CA ARG A 33 3.87 12.52 -7.96
C ARG A 33 4.66 11.56 -7.10
N GLN A 34 5.69 12.03 -6.41
CA GLN A 34 6.47 11.22 -5.49
C GLN A 34 5.59 10.68 -4.36
N ILE A 35 4.81 11.52 -3.69
CA ILE A 35 3.89 11.10 -2.62
C ILE A 35 2.85 10.11 -3.14
N GLY A 36 2.28 10.35 -4.32
CA GLY A 36 1.35 9.43 -4.97
C GLY A 36 1.99 8.05 -5.22
N GLY A 37 3.22 8.03 -5.74
CA GLY A 37 3.98 6.79 -5.96
C GLY A 37 4.31 6.06 -4.65
N GLN A 38 4.73 6.78 -3.60
CA GLN A 38 5.00 6.18 -2.28
C GLN A 38 3.71 5.63 -1.64
N SER A 39 2.60 6.36 -1.75
CA SER A 39 1.31 5.92 -1.21
C SER A 39 0.82 4.65 -1.89
N ALA A 40 1.00 4.54 -3.21
CA ALA A 40 0.68 3.32 -3.95
C ALA A 40 1.53 2.12 -3.48
N ARG A 41 2.84 2.33 -3.26
CA ARG A 41 3.73 1.29 -2.73
C ARG A 41 3.34 0.85 -1.32
N VAL A 42 3.07 1.80 -0.42
CA VAL A 42 2.61 1.49 0.94
C VAL A 42 1.31 0.70 0.91
N ARG A 43 0.37 1.04 0.01
CA ARG A 43 -0.87 0.30 -0.15
C ARG A 43 -0.64 -1.14 -0.59
N VAL A 44 0.26 -1.39 -1.55
CA VAL A 44 0.61 -2.74 -1.99
C VAL A 44 1.26 -3.53 -0.86
N LEU A 45 2.22 -2.93 -0.14
CA LEU A 45 2.88 -3.57 1.01
C LEU A 45 1.88 -3.91 2.13
N ALA A 46 0.94 -3.01 2.44
CA ALA A 46 -0.09 -3.25 3.44
C ALA A 46 -1.02 -4.42 3.04
N LEU A 47 -1.37 -4.52 1.75
CA LEU A 47 -2.15 -5.64 1.23
C LEU A 47 -1.38 -6.96 1.33
N GLN A 48 -0.09 -6.97 0.98
CA GLN A 48 0.77 -8.14 1.11
C GLN A 48 0.91 -8.57 2.58
N ALA A 49 1.15 -7.63 3.50
CA ALA A 49 1.25 -7.91 4.92
C ALA A 49 -0.03 -8.59 5.46
N LYS A 50 -1.20 -8.04 5.11
CA LYS A 50 -2.50 -8.62 5.52
C LYS A 50 -2.71 -10.03 4.97
N ARG A 51 -2.29 -10.29 3.74
CA ARG A 51 -2.38 -11.63 3.13
C ARG A 51 -1.47 -12.64 3.84
N THR A 52 -0.25 -12.23 4.18
CA THR A 52 0.69 -13.07 4.93
C THR A 52 0.15 -13.37 6.32
N GLU A 53 -0.39 -12.38 7.02
CA GLU A 53 -1.03 -12.55 8.32
C GLU A 53 -2.15 -13.59 8.26
N GLN A 54 -3.08 -13.44 7.30
CA GLN A 54 -4.16 -14.41 7.11
C GLN A 54 -3.65 -15.83 6.81
N PHE A 55 -2.60 -15.95 5.98
CA PHE A 55 -2.01 -17.25 5.68
C PHE A 55 -1.40 -17.92 6.92
N LEU A 56 -0.77 -17.15 7.80
CA LEU A 56 -0.24 -17.65 9.08
C LEU A 56 -1.37 -18.09 10.02
N GLU A 57 -2.43 -17.30 10.14
CA GLU A 57 -3.61 -17.67 10.95
C GLU A 57 -4.27 -18.97 10.47
N GLU A 58 -4.38 -19.16 9.14
CA GLU A 58 -4.90 -20.40 8.56
C GLU A 58 -3.98 -21.59 8.85
N LEU A 59 -2.65 -21.40 8.81
CA LEU A 59 -1.69 -22.45 9.18
C LEU A 59 -1.76 -22.82 10.66
N GLU A 60 -1.82 -21.83 11.54
CA GLU A 60 -1.95 -22.05 12.99
C GLU A 60 -3.23 -22.84 13.31
N THR A 61 -4.34 -22.48 12.64
CA THR A 61 -5.62 -23.19 12.79
C THR A 61 -5.52 -24.66 12.35
N LEU A 62 -4.84 -24.94 11.23
CA LEU A 62 -4.63 -26.30 10.75
C LEU A 62 -3.76 -27.14 11.70
N ILE A 63 -2.70 -26.54 12.25
CA ILE A 63 -1.82 -27.22 13.20
C ILE A 63 -2.56 -27.51 14.51
N ALA A 64 -3.42 -26.59 14.97
CA ALA A 64 -4.19 -26.74 16.19
C ALA A 64 -5.33 -27.76 16.08
N ALA A 65 -5.74 -28.17 14.87
CA ALA A 65 -6.90 -29.02 14.63
C ALA A 65 -6.72 -30.51 14.99
N ASP A 66 -5.57 -30.91 15.56
CA ASP A 66 -5.24 -32.30 15.98
C ASP A 66 -5.60 -33.37 14.92
N ALA A 67 -5.32 -33.05 13.66
CA ALA A 67 -5.53 -33.94 12.53
C ALA A 67 -4.36 -34.92 12.38
N ASP A 68 -4.62 -36.08 11.78
CA ASP A 68 -3.54 -37.00 11.41
C ASP A 68 -2.54 -36.31 10.44
N VAL A 69 -1.29 -36.78 10.47
CA VAL A 69 -0.17 -36.15 9.75
C VAL A 69 -0.40 -36.08 8.24
N ASP A 70 -1.06 -37.08 7.65
CA ASP A 70 -1.31 -37.12 6.20
C ASP A 70 -2.42 -36.14 5.79
N SER A 71 -3.47 -36.04 6.60
CA SER A 71 -4.54 -35.05 6.43
C SER A 71 -4.01 -33.63 6.60
N LEU A 72 -3.19 -33.38 7.61
CA LEU A 72 -2.54 -32.08 7.83
C LEU A 72 -1.63 -31.71 6.65
N ARG A 73 -0.81 -32.66 6.17
CA ARG A 73 0.05 -32.45 4.99
C ARG A 73 -0.75 -32.06 3.74
N ARG A 74 -1.87 -32.73 3.49
CA ARG A 74 -2.75 -32.42 2.34
C ARG A 74 -3.38 -31.03 2.48
N ALA A 75 -3.86 -30.68 3.68
CA ALA A 75 -4.46 -29.38 3.96
C ALA A 75 -3.46 -28.23 3.79
N ILE A 76 -2.23 -28.38 4.30
CA ILE A 76 -1.15 -27.41 4.10
C ILE A 76 -0.80 -27.29 2.61
N ALA A 77 -0.71 -28.40 1.88
CA ALA A 77 -0.40 -28.37 0.45
C ALA A 77 -1.50 -27.66 -0.38
N GLU A 78 -2.77 -27.80 0.00
CA GLU A 78 -3.88 -27.05 -0.60
C GLU A 78 -3.81 -25.57 -0.25
N LEU A 79 -3.59 -25.22 1.02
CA LEU A 79 -3.45 -23.86 1.49
C LEU A 79 -2.31 -23.11 0.76
N VAL A 80 -1.15 -23.74 0.60
CA VAL A 80 -0.01 -23.19 -0.15
C VAL A 80 -0.35 -22.96 -1.62
N ARG A 81 -1.09 -23.87 -2.26
CA ARG A 81 -1.54 -23.69 -3.66
C ARG A 81 -2.45 -22.48 -3.80
N ARG A 82 -3.49 -22.38 -2.96
CA ARG A 82 -4.42 -21.24 -2.94
C ARG A 82 -3.70 -19.90 -2.75
N HIS A 83 -2.69 -19.86 -1.87
CA HIS A 83 -1.91 -18.64 -1.63
C HIS A 83 -1.09 -18.23 -2.86
N ARG A 84 -0.44 -19.17 -3.56
CA ARG A 84 0.31 -18.89 -4.80
C ARG A 84 -0.58 -18.39 -5.93
N ASP A 85 -1.78 -18.96 -6.05
CA ASP A 85 -2.75 -18.54 -7.07
C ASP A 85 -3.32 -17.15 -6.81
N ALA A 86 -3.33 -16.70 -5.54
CA ALA A 86 -3.77 -15.36 -5.15
C ALA A 86 -2.71 -14.25 -5.36
N ASP A 87 -1.47 -14.65 -5.62
CA ASP A 87 -0.32 -13.76 -5.88
C ASP A 87 0.04 -13.66 -7.38
N SER A 88 -0.59 -14.47 -8.24
CA SER A 88 -0.47 -14.42 -9.71
C SER A 88 -1.48 -13.45 -10.33
#